data_AF-A0A852K7Z6-F1
#
_entry.id   AF-A0A852K7Z6-F1
#
_cell.length_a   1.000
_cell.length_b   1.000
_cell.length_c   1.000
_cell.angle_alpha   90.00
_cell.angle_beta   90.00
_cell.angle_gamma   90.00
#
_symmetry.space_group_name_H-M   'P 1'
#
loop_
_entity.id
_entity.type
_entity.pdbx_description
1 polymer ?
#
loop_
_entity_poly.entity_id
_entity_poly.type
_entity_poly.pdbx_seq_one_letter_code
_entity_poly.pdbx_strand_id
1 'polypeptide(L)'
;LERFHARQLRVSPHVLGHSKAHVGRVVAELVRAAKAQGLQPGPLALSLRGDFVRIGSAYEQHKVRSPDCFDILVPLRLPPHLEPQPRCADGLGPCGAFVCGLRARDGWTRRCRPFAEGFCVELQGRSHLSSGLVLRWFQGHLQRCLGAVRYRLQERCRVSLSACPGQPPTLHILPCSDYVCCHISMAVRLIPAIPLGDALYLTALPPEGPHGSPAPEALWGLNASRQEQRLLGWLKEQAPAASCHLKCLQILKGLRDLRGHGLEEPFCSQWGRVLSSYVLKTALFSLLLQGPLEAWDEQFLVERLEDLVLYLRDCL
;
A
#
# COMPACT_ATOMS: atom_id res chain seq x y z
N LEU A 1 11.77 -3.42 27.12
CA LEU A 1 11.40 -3.48 25.69
C LEU A 1 10.89 -4.86 25.27
N GLU A 2 11.56 -5.94 25.63
CA GLU A 2 11.16 -7.29 25.20
C GLU A 2 9.76 -7.72 25.66
N ARG A 3 9.40 -7.43 26.91
CA ARG A 3 8.05 -7.69 27.43
C ARG A 3 6.97 -6.90 26.67
N PHE A 4 7.27 -5.67 26.28
CA PHE A 4 6.37 -4.82 25.48
C PHE A 4 6.17 -5.43 24.09
N HIS A 5 7.26 -5.82 23.42
CA HIS A 5 7.20 -6.52 22.14
C HIS A 5 6.39 -7.82 22.22
N ALA A 6 6.71 -8.69 23.18
CA ALA A 6 6.07 -10.00 23.31
C ALA A 6 4.57 -9.91 23.64
N ARG A 7 4.16 -8.98 24.50
CA ARG A 7 2.77 -8.88 24.98
C ARG A 7 1.88 -8.03 24.08
N GLN A 8 2.41 -6.91 23.58
CA GLN A 8 1.58 -5.89 22.93
C GLN A 8 1.75 -5.85 21.41
N LEU A 9 2.91 -6.22 20.87
CA LEU A 9 3.20 -6.06 19.45
C LEU A 9 3.18 -7.37 18.67
N ARG A 10 3.71 -8.45 19.27
CA ARG A 10 3.88 -9.74 18.59
C ARG A 10 2.54 -10.31 18.17
N VAL A 11 2.41 -10.49 16.86
CA VAL A 11 1.32 -11.28 16.25
C VAL A 11 1.79 -12.73 16.19
N SER A 12 0.93 -13.66 16.60
CA SER A 12 1.24 -15.09 16.50
C SER A 12 1.48 -15.47 15.02
N PRO A 13 2.58 -16.16 14.69
CA PRO A 13 2.85 -16.60 13.31
C PRO A 13 1.73 -17.47 12.74
N HIS A 14 1.13 -18.31 13.58
CA HIS A 14 0.00 -19.15 13.22
C HIS A 14 -1.20 -18.29 12.80
N VAL A 15 -1.62 -17.36 13.67
CA VAL A 15 -2.74 -16.43 13.38
C VAL A 15 -2.45 -15.63 12.12
N LEU A 16 -1.24 -15.06 11.99
CA LEU A 16 -0.87 -14.28 10.81
C LEU A 16 -0.90 -15.12 9.52
N GLY A 17 -0.46 -16.38 9.56
CA GLY A 17 -0.52 -17.30 8.43
C GLY A 17 -1.96 -17.56 7.97
N HIS A 18 -2.85 -17.85 8.92
CA HIS A 18 -4.28 -18.03 8.65
C HIS A 18 -4.95 -16.75 8.15
N SER A 19 -4.66 -15.59 8.76
CA SER A 19 -5.16 -14.29 8.28
C SER A 19 -4.73 -14.01 6.84
N LYS A 20 -3.46 -14.23 6.49
CA LYS A 20 -2.96 -14.08 5.11
C LYS A 20 -3.70 -14.97 4.12
N ALA A 21 -3.92 -16.24 4.49
CA ALA A 21 -4.63 -17.18 3.65
C ALA A 21 -6.09 -16.76 3.44
N HIS A 22 -6.76 -16.32 4.51
CA HIS A 22 -8.15 -15.87 4.43
C HIS A 22 -8.29 -14.59 3.60
N VAL A 23 -7.47 -13.57 3.87
CA VAL A 23 -7.37 -12.34 3.07
C VAL A 23 -7.16 -12.67 1.59
N GLY A 24 -6.20 -13.56 1.29
CA GLY A 24 -5.92 -13.98 -0.08
C GLY A 24 -7.13 -14.62 -0.78
N ARG A 25 -7.91 -15.46 -0.09
CA ARG A 25 -9.12 -16.08 -0.66
C ARG A 25 -10.21 -15.04 -0.92
N VAL A 26 -10.53 -14.19 0.06
CA VAL A 26 -11.58 -13.17 -0.07
C VAL A 26 -11.24 -12.18 -1.19
N VAL A 27 -9.99 -11.73 -1.27
CA VAL A 27 -9.54 -10.80 -2.29
C VAL A 27 -9.53 -11.44 -3.67
N ALA A 28 -9.18 -12.73 -3.78
CA ALA A 28 -9.29 -13.47 -5.04
C ALA A 28 -10.74 -13.54 -5.53
N GLU A 29 -11.70 -13.80 -4.65
CA GLU A 29 -13.13 -13.77 -5.00
C GLU A 29 -13.57 -12.39 -5.49
N LEU A 30 -13.15 -11.33 -4.79
CA LEU A 30 -13.48 -9.95 -5.16
C LEU A 30 -12.89 -9.56 -6.51
N VAL A 31 -11.60 -9.81 -6.73
CA VAL A 31 -10.91 -9.50 -7.99
C VAL A 31 -11.52 -10.29 -9.15
N ARG A 32 -11.88 -11.56 -8.93
CA ARG A 32 -12.53 -12.39 -9.94
C ARG A 32 -13.92 -11.86 -10.30
N ALA A 33 -14.74 -11.53 -9.29
CA ALA A 33 -16.06 -10.95 -9.51
C ALA A 33 -15.96 -9.59 -10.23
N ALA A 34 -15.00 -8.75 -9.83
CA ALA A 34 -14.76 -7.45 -10.46
C ALA A 34 -14.24 -7.55 -11.88
N LYS A 35 -13.41 -8.55 -12.20
CA LYS A 35 -13.02 -8.83 -13.57
C LYS A 35 -14.20 -9.33 -14.40
N ALA A 36 -15.05 -10.20 -13.84
CA ALA A 36 -16.23 -10.75 -14.52
C ALA A 36 -17.29 -9.68 -14.82
N GLN A 37 -17.57 -8.77 -13.88
CA GLN A 37 -18.49 -7.65 -14.09
C GLN A 37 -17.90 -6.56 -15.00
N GLY A 38 -16.57 -6.49 -15.10
CA GLY A 38 -15.85 -5.57 -15.97
C GLY A 38 -15.87 -5.95 -17.46
N LEU A 39 -16.55 -7.03 -17.86
CA LEU A 39 -16.79 -7.42 -19.27
C LEU A 39 -17.82 -6.51 -19.98
N GLN A 40 -17.78 -5.19 -19.77
CA GLN A 40 -18.42 -4.24 -20.68
C GLN A 40 -17.64 -4.21 -22.02
N PRO A 41 -18.31 -4.03 -23.17
CA PRO A 41 -17.80 -4.48 -24.45
C PRO A 41 -16.80 -3.49 -25.05
N GLY A 42 -15.52 -3.88 -25.13
CA GLY A 42 -14.57 -3.23 -26.02
C GLY A 42 -13.10 -3.31 -25.56
N PRO A 43 -12.13 -3.39 -26.50
CA PRO A 43 -10.70 -3.45 -26.19
C PRO A 43 -10.12 -2.17 -25.55
N LEU A 44 -10.96 -1.15 -25.31
CA LEU A 44 -10.57 0.20 -24.89
C LEU A 44 -11.06 0.56 -23.48
N ALA A 45 -11.61 -0.39 -22.72
CA ALA A 45 -12.11 -0.17 -21.37
C ALA A 45 -11.04 -0.42 -20.29
N LEU A 46 -11.08 0.38 -19.22
CA LEU A 46 -10.31 0.11 -18.01
C LEU A 46 -10.82 -1.17 -17.35
N SER A 47 -9.92 -2.10 -17.04
CA SER A 47 -10.31 -3.39 -16.43
C SER A 47 -9.26 -3.88 -15.44
N LEU A 48 -9.65 -4.82 -14.56
CA LEU A 48 -8.71 -5.48 -13.65
C LEU A 48 -7.93 -6.56 -14.42
N ARG A 49 -6.64 -6.69 -14.13
CA ARG A 49 -5.79 -7.75 -14.72
C ARG A 49 -6.25 -9.15 -14.31
N GLY A 50 -6.79 -9.28 -13.10
CA GLY A 50 -7.39 -10.49 -12.55
C GLY A 50 -6.55 -11.21 -11.51
N ASP A 51 -5.36 -10.69 -11.24
CA ASP A 51 -4.48 -11.09 -10.17
C ASP A 51 -4.32 -9.93 -9.16
N PHE A 52 -3.53 -10.16 -8.11
CA PHE A 52 -3.24 -9.17 -7.07
C PHE A 52 -1.87 -9.43 -6.44
N VAL A 53 -1.27 -8.37 -5.91
CA VAL A 53 0.08 -8.39 -5.34
C VAL A 53 0.00 -8.08 -3.86
N ARG A 54 0.47 -9.03 -3.05
CA ARG A 54 0.54 -8.89 -1.58
C ARG A 54 1.77 -8.07 -1.22
N ILE A 55 1.60 -6.97 -0.50
CA ILE A 55 2.68 -6.07 -0.09
C ILE A 55 2.51 -5.60 1.36
N GLY A 56 3.54 -5.02 1.94
CA GLY A 56 3.46 -4.39 3.25
C GLY A 56 3.73 -5.34 4.43
N SER A 57 3.57 -4.78 5.62
CA SER A 57 4.04 -5.32 6.91
C SER A 57 3.64 -6.78 7.19
N ALA A 58 2.41 -7.16 6.81
CA ALA A 58 1.92 -8.52 6.94
C ALA A 58 2.82 -9.52 6.23
N TYR A 59 3.21 -9.22 4.99
CA TYR A 59 3.97 -10.12 4.11
C TYR A 59 5.49 -9.94 4.28
N GLU A 60 5.91 -8.81 4.85
CA GLU A 60 7.29 -8.44 5.19
C GLU A 60 7.66 -8.77 6.66
N GLN A 61 6.84 -9.55 7.37
CA GLN A 61 7.08 -10.10 8.71
C GLN A 61 7.25 -9.08 9.86
N HIS A 62 6.99 -7.79 9.63
CA HIS A 62 7.03 -6.74 10.66
C HIS A 62 5.63 -6.17 10.99
N LYS A 63 4.60 -6.99 10.84
CA LYS A 63 3.23 -6.65 11.25
C LYS A 63 3.14 -6.51 12.76
N VAL A 64 2.41 -5.50 13.25
CA VAL A 64 2.04 -5.32 14.65
C VAL A 64 0.53 -5.50 14.84
N ARG A 65 0.06 -5.69 16.08
CA ARG A 65 -1.35 -6.00 16.36
C ARG A 65 -2.33 -4.89 15.94
N SER A 66 -1.98 -3.62 16.13
CA SER A 66 -2.82 -2.49 15.74
C SER A 66 -2.07 -1.17 15.88
N PRO A 67 -2.38 -0.14 15.07
CA PRO A 67 -3.08 -0.19 13.79
C PRO A 67 -2.17 -0.71 12.67
N ASP A 68 -2.53 -1.83 12.06
CA ASP A 68 -1.80 -2.35 10.90
C ASP A 68 -2.76 -3.04 9.93
N CYS A 69 -2.89 -2.54 8.71
CA CYS A 69 -3.74 -3.10 7.68
C CYS A 69 -2.99 -4.17 6.86
N PHE A 70 -3.71 -4.93 6.04
CA PHE A 70 -3.11 -5.67 4.94
C PHE A 70 -3.11 -4.78 3.71
N ASP A 71 -2.00 -4.68 2.99
CA ASP A 71 -1.93 -3.89 1.75
C ASP A 71 -1.85 -4.83 0.55
N ILE A 72 -2.68 -4.55 -0.46
CA ILE A 72 -2.74 -5.33 -1.69
C ILE A 72 -2.81 -4.39 -2.88
N LEU A 73 -1.88 -4.54 -3.82
CA LEU A 73 -2.00 -3.92 -5.13
C LEU A 73 -2.95 -4.76 -5.99
N VAL A 74 -3.85 -4.09 -6.70
CA VAL A 74 -4.78 -4.68 -7.66
C VAL A 74 -4.41 -4.14 -9.04
N PRO A 75 -3.62 -4.91 -9.82
CA PRO A 75 -3.16 -4.48 -11.13
C PRO A 75 -4.31 -4.24 -12.11
N LEU A 76 -4.24 -3.13 -12.81
CA LEU A 76 -5.16 -2.72 -13.86
C LEU A 76 -4.58 -3.04 -15.24
N ARG A 77 -5.47 -3.27 -16.20
CA ARG A 77 -5.15 -3.30 -17.63
C ARG A 77 -5.60 -1.97 -18.21
N LEU A 78 -4.62 -1.24 -18.73
CA LEU A 78 -4.85 0.00 -19.44
C LEU A 78 -5.10 -0.26 -20.92
N PRO A 79 -5.86 0.62 -21.60
CA PRO A 79 -5.89 0.66 -23.04
C PRO A 79 -4.48 0.86 -23.63
N PRO A 80 -4.23 0.38 -24.87
CA PRO A 80 -2.98 0.64 -25.56
C PRO A 80 -2.79 2.14 -25.82
N HIS A 81 -1.53 2.57 -26.02
CA HIS A 81 -1.14 3.95 -26.38
C HIS A 81 -1.13 5.00 -25.26
N LEU A 82 -1.11 4.55 -24.00
CA LEU A 82 -0.69 5.38 -22.87
C LEU A 82 0.82 5.20 -22.64
N GLU A 83 1.56 6.30 -22.65
CA GLU A 83 3.02 6.32 -22.50
C GLU A 83 3.41 6.92 -21.14
N PRO A 84 4.24 6.24 -20.34
CA PRO A 84 4.77 6.80 -19.11
C PRO A 84 5.71 7.97 -19.41
N GLN A 85 5.50 9.08 -18.71
CA GLN A 85 6.34 10.27 -18.74
C GLN A 85 6.89 10.48 -17.33
N PRO A 86 8.16 10.13 -17.09
CA PRO A 86 8.78 10.40 -15.80
C PRO A 86 8.82 11.91 -15.57
N ARG A 87 8.49 12.33 -14.36
CA ARG A 87 8.55 13.73 -13.92
C ARG A 87 9.20 13.77 -12.54
N CYS A 88 9.99 14.81 -12.30
CA CYS A 88 10.33 15.20 -10.94
C CYS A 88 9.23 16.12 -10.43
N ALA A 89 8.80 15.95 -9.19
CA ALA A 89 7.92 16.94 -8.56
C ALA A 89 8.79 18.13 -8.13
N ASP A 90 8.84 19.17 -8.96
CA ASP A 90 9.56 20.41 -8.65
C ASP A 90 8.95 21.05 -7.39
N GLY A 91 9.79 21.38 -6.40
CA GLY A 91 9.38 22.00 -5.12
C GLY A 91 9.42 21.10 -3.88
N LEU A 92 9.70 19.80 -4.02
CA LEU A 92 9.89 18.87 -2.89
C LEU A 92 11.38 18.71 -2.51
N GLY A 93 12.08 19.80 -2.23
CA GLY A 93 13.46 19.78 -1.72
C GLY A 93 14.46 18.95 -2.55
N PRO A 94 15.66 18.64 -2.03
CA PRO A 94 16.68 17.88 -2.75
C PRO A 94 16.35 16.40 -3.00
N CYS A 95 15.22 15.88 -2.51
CA CYS A 95 14.78 14.50 -2.66
C CYS A 95 13.32 14.42 -3.11
N GLY A 96 13.03 14.88 -4.33
CA GLY A 96 11.69 14.82 -4.92
C GLY A 96 11.17 13.38 -5.03
N ALA A 97 9.91 13.15 -4.69
CA ALA A 97 9.25 11.88 -4.96
C ALA A 97 9.19 11.62 -6.47
N PHE A 98 9.60 10.43 -6.92
CA PHE A 98 9.48 10.04 -8.33
C PHE A 98 8.00 9.93 -8.71
N VAL A 99 7.56 10.81 -9.59
CA VAL A 99 6.19 10.83 -10.13
C VAL A 99 6.19 10.55 -11.62
N CYS A 100 5.08 10.04 -12.12
CA CYS A 100 4.91 9.71 -13.53
C CYS A 100 3.56 10.21 -14.03
N GLY A 101 3.55 10.89 -15.16
CA GLY A 101 2.33 11.15 -15.92
C GLY A 101 2.11 10.04 -16.94
N LEU A 102 0.87 9.62 -17.17
CA LEU A 102 0.55 8.65 -18.22
C LEU A 102 -0.12 9.37 -19.38
N ARG A 103 0.67 9.73 -20.40
CA ARG A 103 0.23 10.55 -21.53
C ARG A 103 -0.45 9.71 -22.60
N ALA A 104 -1.61 10.14 -23.08
CA ALA A 104 -2.20 9.58 -24.30
C ALA A 104 -1.46 10.06 -25.55
N ARG A 105 -1.15 9.16 -26.49
CA ARG A 105 -0.56 9.54 -27.79
C ARG A 105 -1.50 10.46 -28.59
N ASP A 106 -0.90 11.31 -29.42
CA ASP A 106 -1.65 12.24 -30.27
C ASP A 106 -2.64 11.51 -31.19
N GLY A 107 -3.86 12.04 -31.29
CA GLY A 107 -4.94 11.44 -32.08
C GLY A 107 -5.63 10.21 -31.45
N TRP A 108 -5.08 9.65 -30.36
CA TRP A 108 -5.69 8.52 -29.65
C TRP A 108 -7.00 8.90 -28.94
N THR A 109 -7.04 10.10 -28.37
CA THR A 109 -8.22 10.64 -27.67
C THR A 109 -9.45 10.74 -28.58
N ARG A 110 -9.28 10.94 -29.90
CA ARG A 110 -10.39 10.91 -30.87
C ARG A 110 -10.93 9.50 -31.11
N ARG A 111 -10.07 8.48 -31.06
CA ARG A 111 -10.47 7.06 -31.26
C ARG A 111 -11.09 6.46 -30.00
N CYS A 112 -10.65 6.92 -28.83
CA CYS A 112 -11.07 6.41 -27.52
C CYS A 112 -11.81 7.49 -26.72
N ARG A 113 -12.65 8.29 -27.37
CA ARG A 113 -13.31 9.46 -26.77
C ARG A 113 -14.03 9.14 -25.44
N PRO A 114 -14.83 8.07 -25.31
CA PRO A 114 -15.50 7.76 -24.05
C PRO A 114 -14.53 7.45 -22.90
N PHE A 115 -13.38 6.84 -23.20
CA PHE A 115 -12.34 6.59 -22.21
C PHE A 115 -11.66 7.89 -21.80
N ALA A 116 -11.27 8.72 -22.78
CA ALA A 116 -10.59 9.98 -22.51
C ALA A 116 -11.47 10.92 -21.67
N GLU A 117 -12.77 11.02 -21.98
CA GLU A 117 -13.73 11.81 -21.22
C GLU A 117 -13.95 11.29 -19.78
N GLY A 118 -13.86 9.96 -19.59
CA GLY A 118 -14.09 9.34 -18.28
C GLY A 118 -12.86 9.27 -17.37
N PHE A 119 -11.65 9.26 -17.93
CA PHE A 119 -10.42 8.93 -17.18
C PHE A 119 -9.24 9.87 -17.42
N CYS A 120 -9.30 10.77 -18.40
CA CYS A 120 -8.17 11.65 -18.71
C CYS A 120 -8.45 13.11 -18.32
N VAL A 121 -7.39 13.83 -18.00
CA VAL A 121 -7.37 15.27 -17.72
C VAL A 121 -6.33 15.94 -18.61
N GLU A 122 -6.57 17.19 -18.98
CA GLU A 122 -5.63 17.98 -19.78
C GLU A 122 -4.58 18.63 -18.86
N LEU A 123 -3.31 18.39 -19.17
CA LEU A 123 -2.17 19.00 -18.49
C LEU A 123 -1.21 19.54 -19.56
N GLN A 124 -1.00 20.86 -19.56
CA GLN A 124 -0.14 21.56 -20.55
C GLN A 124 -0.56 21.27 -22.01
N GLY A 125 -1.87 21.23 -22.27
CA GLY A 125 -2.43 20.96 -23.61
C GLY A 125 -2.28 19.52 -24.10
N ARG A 126 -2.00 18.59 -23.18
CA ARG A 126 -1.90 17.15 -23.45
C ARG A 126 -2.76 16.34 -22.49
N SER A 127 -3.42 15.33 -23.03
CA SER A 127 -4.28 14.43 -22.27
C SER A 127 -3.48 13.40 -21.47
N HIS A 128 -3.71 13.33 -20.17
CA HIS A 128 -3.07 12.41 -19.24
C HIS A 128 -4.10 11.60 -18.45
N LEU A 129 -3.79 10.34 -18.14
CA LEU A 129 -4.63 9.52 -17.29
C LEU A 129 -4.66 10.06 -15.86
N SER A 130 -5.85 10.39 -15.37
CA SER A 130 -6.06 10.89 -14.02
C SER A 130 -6.06 9.75 -13.00
N SER A 131 -5.16 9.84 -12.02
CA SER A 131 -5.10 8.92 -10.89
C SER A 131 -6.34 9.02 -10.00
N GLY A 132 -6.90 10.23 -9.86
CA GLY A 132 -8.15 10.49 -9.12
C GLY A 132 -9.39 9.88 -9.78
N LEU A 133 -9.54 10.02 -11.10
CA LEU A 133 -10.64 9.42 -11.86
C LEU A 133 -10.56 7.88 -11.83
N VAL A 134 -9.37 7.32 -12.03
CA VAL A 134 -9.16 5.87 -11.93
C VAL A 134 -9.47 5.35 -10.54
N LEU A 135 -9.05 6.04 -9.48
CA LEU A 135 -9.34 5.65 -8.11
C LEU A 135 -10.84 5.68 -7.80
N ARG A 136 -11.54 6.75 -8.21
CA ARG A 136 -13.00 6.86 -8.07
C ARG A 136 -13.74 5.74 -8.80
N TRP A 137 -13.36 5.47 -10.04
CA TRP A 137 -13.91 4.35 -10.80
C TRP A 137 -13.66 3.03 -10.08
N PHE A 138 -12.45 2.80 -9.59
CA PHE A 138 -12.06 1.57 -8.90
C PHE A 138 -12.91 1.33 -7.65
N GLN A 139 -13.10 2.36 -6.84
CA GLN A 139 -13.97 2.32 -5.66
C GLN A 139 -15.41 1.93 -6.04
N GLY A 140 -16.01 2.64 -7.01
CA GLY A 140 -17.37 2.35 -7.47
C GLY A 140 -17.49 0.96 -8.09
N HIS A 141 -16.46 0.51 -8.80
CA HIS A 141 -16.42 -0.80 -9.43
C HIS A 141 -16.39 -1.92 -8.38
N LEU A 142 -15.52 -1.83 -7.39
CA LEU A 142 -15.49 -2.80 -6.29
C LEU A 142 -16.80 -2.80 -5.49
N GLN A 143 -17.39 -1.62 -5.24
CA GLN A 143 -18.65 -1.49 -4.51
C GLN A 143 -19.80 -2.23 -5.22
N ARG A 144 -19.91 -2.10 -6.55
CA ARG A 144 -20.92 -2.84 -7.36
C ARG A 144 -20.73 -4.36 -7.30
N CYS A 145 -19.48 -4.81 -7.26
CA CYS A 145 -19.14 -6.23 -7.23
C CYS A 145 -19.36 -6.86 -5.85
N LEU A 146 -19.37 -6.05 -4.78
CA LEU A 146 -19.39 -6.52 -3.41
C LEU A 146 -20.63 -7.38 -3.10
N GLY A 147 -21.79 -7.08 -3.68
CA GLY A 147 -23.01 -7.87 -3.48
C GLY A 147 -22.86 -9.34 -3.88
N ALA A 148 -22.28 -9.60 -5.05
CA ALA A 148 -22.03 -10.96 -5.54
C ALA A 148 -21.00 -11.70 -4.65
N VAL A 149 -20.00 -10.98 -4.14
CA VAL A 149 -18.97 -11.54 -3.26
C VAL A 149 -19.53 -11.86 -1.87
N ARG A 150 -20.36 -10.96 -1.32
CA ARG A 150 -21.04 -11.16 -0.02
C ARG A 150 -21.87 -12.43 -0.02
N TYR A 151 -22.65 -12.65 -1.07
CA TYR A 151 -23.45 -13.86 -1.20
C TYR A 151 -22.59 -15.13 -1.19
N ARG A 152 -21.49 -15.16 -1.95
CA ARG A 152 -20.58 -16.32 -2.02
C ARG A 152 -19.83 -16.61 -0.73
N LEU A 153 -19.61 -15.58 0.11
CA LEU A 153 -18.81 -15.69 1.32
C LEU A 153 -19.65 -15.69 2.61
N GLN A 154 -20.98 -15.58 2.52
CA GLN A 154 -21.87 -15.36 3.66
C GLN A 154 -21.73 -16.38 4.80
N GLU A 155 -21.43 -17.64 4.46
CA GLU A 155 -21.26 -18.73 5.44
C GLU A 155 -19.90 -18.67 6.15
N ARG A 156 -18.92 -17.94 5.58
CA ARG A 156 -17.52 -17.96 6.03
C ARG A 156 -17.11 -16.63 6.69
N CYS A 157 -17.54 -15.51 6.13
CA CYS A 157 -17.23 -14.20 6.66
C CYS A 157 -18.21 -13.13 6.17
N ARG A 158 -18.33 -12.07 6.97
CA ARG A 158 -18.99 -10.83 6.57
C ARG A 158 -17.94 -9.90 5.98
N VAL A 159 -18.25 -9.35 4.81
CA VAL A 159 -17.37 -8.41 4.10
C VAL A 159 -18.07 -7.08 3.87
N SER A 160 -17.35 -5.99 4.11
CA SER A 160 -17.80 -4.63 3.81
C SER A 160 -16.66 -3.81 3.21
N LEU A 161 -16.99 -2.78 2.44
CA LEU A 161 -16.02 -1.91 1.79
C LEU A 161 -16.24 -0.48 2.30
N SER A 162 -15.21 0.13 2.85
CA SER A 162 -15.19 1.57 3.15
C SER A 162 -14.38 2.29 2.08
N ALA A 163 -15.00 3.27 1.43
CA ALA A 163 -14.36 4.11 0.44
C ALA A 163 -14.35 5.56 0.93
N CYS A 164 -13.17 6.18 0.92
CA CYS A 164 -13.00 7.61 1.19
C CYS A 164 -12.51 8.28 -0.09
N PRO A 165 -13.02 9.48 -0.45
CA PRO A 165 -12.52 10.21 -1.60
C PRO A 165 -10.99 10.40 -1.55
N GLY A 166 -10.32 10.15 -2.67
CA GLY A 166 -8.86 10.30 -2.77
C GLY A 166 -8.03 9.22 -2.08
N GLN A 167 -8.64 8.22 -1.43
CA GLN A 167 -7.91 7.13 -0.77
C GLN A 167 -8.25 5.74 -1.34
N PRO A 168 -7.31 4.79 -1.36
CA PRO A 168 -7.61 3.40 -1.68
C PRO A 168 -8.73 2.83 -0.80
N PRO A 169 -9.73 2.13 -1.37
CA PRO A 169 -10.80 1.53 -0.57
C PRO A 169 -10.25 0.46 0.38
N THR A 170 -10.83 0.38 1.56
CA THR A 170 -10.48 -0.61 2.58
C THR A 170 -11.60 -1.65 2.68
N LEU A 171 -11.26 -2.91 2.41
CA LEU A 171 -12.12 -4.07 2.59
C LEU A 171 -11.98 -4.57 4.02
N HIS A 172 -13.09 -4.58 4.74
CA HIS A 172 -13.19 -5.16 6.07
C HIS A 172 -13.71 -6.59 5.97
N ILE A 173 -13.01 -7.50 6.63
CA ILE A 173 -13.32 -8.93 6.66
C ILE A 173 -13.53 -9.30 8.12
N LEU A 174 -14.75 -9.68 8.46
CA LEU A 174 -15.13 -10.20 9.76
C LEU A 174 -15.44 -11.70 9.64
N PRO A 175 -14.54 -12.58 10.07
CA PRO A 175 -14.76 -14.03 10.05
C PRO A 175 -16.00 -14.41 10.87
N CYS A 176 -16.78 -15.38 10.39
CA CYS A 176 -17.81 -16.00 11.22
C CYS A 176 -17.13 -16.86 12.30
N SER A 177 -17.74 -16.99 13.49
CA SER A 177 -17.16 -17.63 14.69
C SER A 177 -16.66 -19.06 14.48
N ASP A 178 -17.11 -19.72 13.43
CA ASP A 178 -16.92 -21.15 13.19
C ASP A 178 -15.83 -21.38 12.11
N TYR A 179 -15.32 -20.30 11.52
CA TYR A 179 -14.41 -20.32 10.38
C TYR A 179 -13.00 -19.85 10.80
N VAL A 180 -12.12 -20.82 11.07
CA VAL A 180 -10.68 -20.64 11.36
C VAL A 180 -10.39 -20.08 12.76
N CYS A 181 -9.19 -20.35 13.31
CA CYS A 181 -8.67 -19.79 14.57
C CYS A 181 -8.51 -18.25 14.60
N CYS A 182 -9.02 -17.54 13.59
CA CYS A 182 -8.90 -16.12 13.41
C CYS A 182 -10.25 -15.45 13.68
N HIS A 183 -10.57 -15.15 14.93
CA HIS A 183 -11.75 -14.34 15.29
C HIS A 183 -11.49 -12.82 15.14
N ILE A 184 -10.43 -12.45 14.45
CA ILE A 184 -9.93 -11.08 14.39
C ILE A 184 -10.45 -10.43 13.10
N SER A 185 -11.13 -9.30 13.27
CA SER A 185 -11.51 -8.43 12.15
C SER A 185 -10.26 -7.95 11.41
N MET A 186 -10.28 -8.01 10.09
CA MET A 186 -9.14 -7.65 9.25
C MET A 186 -9.52 -6.51 8.30
N ALA A 187 -8.69 -5.47 8.28
CA ALA A 187 -8.75 -4.40 7.30
C ALA A 187 -7.74 -4.64 6.17
N VAL A 188 -8.19 -4.59 4.93
CA VAL A 188 -7.39 -4.83 3.72
C VAL A 188 -7.49 -3.61 2.81
N ARG A 189 -6.42 -2.83 2.68
CA ARG A 189 -6.33 -1.72 1.74
C ARG A 189 -6.10 -2.25 0.32
N LEU A 190 -7.02 -1.94 -0.58
CA LEU A 190 -6.99 -2.37 -1.98
C LEU A 190 -6.53 -1.19 -2.85
N ILE A 191 -5.33 -1.28 -3.41
CA ILE A 191 -4.66 -0.17 -4.09
C ILE A 191 -4.70 -0.43 -5.61
N PRO A 192 -5.42 0.38 -6.42
CA PRO A 192 -5.35 0.25 -7.87
C PRO A 192 -3.94 0.57 -8.34
N ALA A 193 -3.39 -0.30 -9.18
CA ALA A 193 -1.99 -0.24 -9.58
C ALA A 193 -1.82 -0.45 -11.09
N ILE A 194 -1.00 0.35 -11.74
CA ILE A 194 -0.64 0.18 -13.15
C ILE A 194 0.75 -0.44 -13.21
N PRO A 195 0.91 -1.64 -13.79
CA PRO A 195 2.21 -2.30 -13.83
C PRO A 195 3.19 -1.56 -14.76
N LEU A 196 4.41 -1.35 -14.29
CA LEU A 196 5.54 -0.79 -15.04
C LEU A 196 6.66 -1.85 -15.08
N GLY A 197 6.53 -2.82 -15.99
CA GLY A 197 7.41 -3.99 -16.03
C GLY A 197 7.06 -5.04 -14.96
N ASP A 198 8.08 -5.69 -14.40
CA ASP A 198 7.88 -6.92 -13.61
C ASP A 198 7.37 -6.68 -12.18
N ALA A 199 7.82 -5.60 -11.55
CA ALA A 199 7.58 -5.41 -10.12
C ALA A 199 7.58 -3.94 -9.64
N LEU A 200 7.55 -3.00 -10.58
CA LEU A 200 7.23 -1.61 -10.29
C LEU A 200 5.77 -1.34 -10.68
N TYR A 201 5.13 -0.46 -9.93
CA TYR A 201 3.75 -0.11 -10.14
C TYR A 201 3.57 1.40 -10.03
N LEU A 202 2.61 1.96 -10.76
CA LEU A 202 2.14 3.32 -10.58
C LEU A 202 0.84 3.28 -9.78
N THR A 203 0.79 4.06 -8.70
CA THR A 203 -0.37 4.15 -7.80
C THR A 203 -0.81 5.60 -7.65
N ALA A 204 -2.08 5.84 -7.33
CA ALA A 204 -2.57 7.19 -7.07
C ALA A 204 -1.81 7.83 -5.89
N LEU A 205 -1.46 9.11 -6.04
CA LEU A 205 -0.86 9.89 -4.97
C LEU A 205 -1.92 10.24 -3.93
N PRO A 206 -1.58 10.27 -2.63
CA PRO A 206 -2.50 10.79 -1.63
C PRO A 206 -2.82 12.26 -1.93
N PRO A 207 -4.07 12.71 -1.67
CA PRO A 207 -4.54 14.06 -2.02
C PRO A 207 -3.82 15.18 -1.26
N GLU A 208 -3.12 14.85 -0.17
CA GLU A 208 -2.38 15.82 0.63
C GLU A 208 -0.90 15.85 0.23
N GLY A 209 -0.55 16.64 -0.77
CA GLY A 209 0.79 17.22 -0.86
C GLY A 209 0.89 18.44 0.06
N PRO A 210 2.09 18.85 0.50
CA PRO A 210 2.25 20.13 1.19
C PRO A 210 1.83 21.26 0.23
N HIS A 211 0.77 21.97 0.61
CA HIS A 211 0.26 23.23 0.07
C HIS A 211 0.13 23.39 -1.46
N GLY A 212 -1.13 23.41 -1.93
CA GLY A 212 -1.58 24.42 -2.90
C GLY A 212 -1.25 24.24 -4.38
N SER A 213 -0.73 23.11 -4.85
CA SER A 213 -0.55 22.89 -6.29
C SER A 213 -1.66 22.00 -6.89
N PRO A 214 -2.39 22.45 -7.93
CA PRO A 214 -3.47 21.69 -8.58
C PRO A 214 -2.98 20.57 -9.53
N ALA A 215 -1.73 20.13 -9.40
CA ALA A 215 -1.08 19.13 -10.26
C ALA A 215 -1.22 17.62 -9.89
N PRO A 216 -1.83 17.16 -8.77
CA PRO A 216 -1.73 15.76 -8.36
C PRO A 216 -2.63 14.80 -9.15
N GLU A 217 -3.68 15.30 -9.82
CA GLU A 217 -4.67 14.41 -10.44
C GLU A 217 -4.12 13.67 -11.67
N ALA A 218 -3.26 14.31 -12.46
CA ALA A 218 -2.63 13.71 -13.66
C ALA A 218 -1.36 12.89 -13.34
N LEU A 219 -0.91 12.93 -12.08
CA LEU A 219 0.34 12.33 -11.63
C LEU A 219 0.09 11.04 -10.85
N TRP A 220 1.04 10.12 -11.01
CA TRP A 220 1.07 8.83 -10.35
C TRP A 220 2.36 8.70 -9.56
N GLY A 221 2.27 8.13 -8.36
CA GLY A 221 3.44 7.80 -7.55
C GLY A 221 4.03 6.47 -7.96
N LEU A 222 5.35 6.37 -7.97
CA LEU A 222 6.04 5.10 -8.14
C LEU A 222 5.94 4.27 -6.86
N ASN A 223 5.42 3.05 -6.97
CA ASN A 223 5.39 2.05 -5.91
C ASN A 223 6.43 0.96 -6.20
N ALA A 224 7.43 0.87 -5.32
CA ALA A 224 8.51 -0.11 -5.37
C ALA A 224 8.38 -1.18 -4.26
N SER A 225 7.21 -1.33 -3.63
CA SER A 225 7.03 -2.19 -2.45
C SER A 225 7.40 -3.66 -2.70
N ARG A 226 7.23 -4.15 -3.93
CA ARG A 226 7.66 -5.51 -4.31
C ARG A 226 9.19 -5.64 -4.30
N GLN A 227 9.91 -4.58 -4.64
CA GLN A 227 11.38 -4.56 -4.69
C GLN A 227 11.95 -4.39 -3.30
N GLU A 228 11.34 -3.50 -2.51
CA GLU A 228 11.62 -3.38 -1.07
C GLU A 228 11.42 -4.71 -0.35
N GLN A 229 10.34 -5.45 -0.66
CA GLN A 229 10.11 -6.77 -0.08
C GLN A 229 11.20 -7.78 -0.46
N ARG A 230 11.69 -7.75 -1.71
CA ARG A 230 12.81 -8.60 -2.16
C ARG A 230 14.11 -8.21 -1.45
N LEU A 231 14.40 -6.90 -1.35
CA LEU A 231 15.55 -6.38 -0.64
C LEU A 231 15.53 -6.80 0.83
N LEU A 232 14.39 -6.66 1.50
CA LEU A 232 14.25 -7.10 2.89
C LEU A 232 14.44 -8.60 3.05
N GLY A 233 13.93 -9.40 2.10
CA GLY A 233 14.15 -10.85 2.06
C GLY A 233 15.63 -11.19 1.95
N TRP A 234 16.34 -10.54 1.01
CA TRP A 234 17.78 -10.72 0.83
C TRP A 234 18.57 -10.29 2.07
N LEU A 235 18.29 -9.12 2.66
CA LEU A 235 18.93 -8.65 3.89
C LEU A 235 18.73 -9.63 5.05
N LYS A 236 17.54 -10.23 5.15
CA LYS A 236 17.26 -11.24 6.19
C LYS A 236 18.09 -12.51 6.01
N GLU A 237 18.33 -12.94 4.77
CA GLU A 237 19.17 -14.10 4.48
C GLU A 237 20.65 -13.86 4.82
N GLN A 238 21.09 -12.60 4.72
CA GLN A 238 22.47 -12.21 5.05
C GLN A 238 22.67 -11.87 6.54
N ALA A 239 21.60 -11.49 7.26
CA ALA A 239 21.67 -11.10 8.66
C ALA A 239 21.84 -12.31 9.61
N PRO A 240 22.33 -12.09 10.85
CA PRO A 240 22.38 -13.13 11.87
C PRO A 240 21.04 -13.83 12.08
N ALA A 241 21.07 -15.12 12.43
CA ALA A 241 19.85 -15.91 12.67
C ALA A 241 18.93 -15.29 13.74
N ALA A 242 19.53 -14.67 14.77
CA ALA A 242 18.84 -13.94 15.83
C ALA A 242 18.80 -12.43 15.55
N SER A 243 18.64 -11.98 14.31
CA SER A 243 18.70 -10.54 14.05
C SER A 243 17.50 -9.75 14.59
N CYS A 244 17.76 -8.59 15.19
CA CYS A 244 16.76 -7.72 15.81
C CYS A 244 16.13 -6.67 14.89
N HIS A 245 16.58 -6.51 13.64
CA HIS A 245 16.13 -5.41 12.75
C HIS A 245 14.60 -5.30 12.61
N LEU A 246 13.87 -6.41 12.41
CA LEU A 246 12.40 -6.38 12.36
C LEU A 246 11.76 -6.12 13.73
N LYS A 247 12.41 -6.56 14.83
CA LYS A 247 11.99 -6.31 16.20
C LYS A 247 12.08 -4.81 16.52
N CYS A 248 13.15 -4.14 16.09
CA CYS A 248 13.30 -2.67 16.16
C CYS A 248 12.15 -1.96 15.43
N LEU A 249 11.88 -2.35 14.18
CA LEU A 249 10.80 -1.76 13.38
C LEU A 249 9.42 -1.95 14.03
N GLN A 250 9.14 -3.14 14.56
CA GLN A 250 7.90 -3.42 15.29
C GLN A 250 7.77 -2.57 16.56
N ILE A 251 8.86 -2.43 17.34
CA ILE A 251 8.89 -1.60 18.55
C ILE A 251 8.60 -0.14 18.19
N LEU A 252 9.25 0.43 17.17
CA LEU A 252 9.02 1.81 16.75
C LEU A 252 7.59 2.07 16.28
N LYS A 253 7.00 1.14 15.52
CA LYS A 253 5.57 1.20 15.16
C LYS A 253 4.71 1.24 16.43
N GLY A 254 4.97 0.33 17.36
CA GLY A 254 4.28 0.30 18.65
C GLY A 254 4.42 1.58 19.47
N LEU A 255 5.61 2.16 19.52
CA LEU A 255 5.87 3.41 20.26
C LEU A 255 5.15 4.60 19.61
N ARG A 256 5.17 4.70 18.28
CA ARG A 256 4.38 5.69 17.53
C ARG A 256 2.90 5.57 17.86
N ASP A 257 2.39 4.34 17.87
CA ASP A 257 0.96 4.07 18.08
C ASP A 257 0.53 4.32 19.54
N LEU A 258 1.38 4.00 20.54
CA LEU A 258 1.15 4.34 21.94
C LEU A 258 1.12 5.85 22.19
N ARG A 259 2.04 6.61 21.57
CA ARG A 259 2.13 8.07 21.72
C ARG A 259 0.97 8.79 21.03
N GLY A 260 0.44 8.24 19.95
CA GLY A 260 -0.74 8.78 19.27
C GLY A 260 -2.00 8.85 20.16
N HIS A 261 -2.10 8.02 21.20
CA HIS A 261 -3.23 8.08 22.13
C HIS A 261 -3.14 9.18 23.19
N GLY A 262 -1.98 9.81 23.36
CA GLY A 262 -1.77 10.90 24.34
C GLY A 262 -1.58 12.28 23.71
N LEU A 263 -1.69 12.39 22.39
CA LEU A 263 -1.52 13.63 21.64
C LEU A 263 -2.88 14.08 21.09
N GLU A 264 -3.22 15.36 21.29
CA GLU A 264 -4.43 15.94 20.71
C GLU A 264 -4.29 16.08 19.18
N GLU A 265 -5.41 16.07 18.46
CA GLU A 265 -5.43 16.47 17.06
C GLU A 265 -5.12 17.98 16.95
N PRO A 266 -4.37 18.44 15.91
CA PRO A 266 -3.93 17.72 14.71
C PRO A 266 -2.56 17.04 14.84
N PHE A 267 -1.92 17.12 16.01
CA PHE A 267 -0.55 16.67 16.18
C PHE A 267 -0.45 15.14 16.10
N CYS A 268 -1.46 14.41 16.59
CA CYS A 268 -1.53 12.96 16.44
C CYS A 268 -1.52 12.51 14.96
N SER A 269 -2.36 13.10 14.11
CA SER A 269 -2.41 12.78 12.68
C SER A 269 -1.13 13.17 11.94
N GLN A 270 -0.53 14.33 12.27
CA GLN A 270 0.78 14.72 11.73
C GLN A 270 1.90 13.77 12.17
N TRP A 271 1.91 13.37 13.44
CA TRP A 271 2.89 12.43 14.00
C TRP A 271 2.82 11.07 13.31
N GLY A 272 1.60 10.53 13.11
CA GLY A 272 1.38 9.28 12.39
C GLY A 272 1.78 9.36 10.91
N ARG A 273 1.66 10.54 10.30
CA ARG A 273 2.06 10.80 8.91
C ARG A 273 3.59 10.88 8.76
N VAL A 274 4.26 11.62 9.64
CA VAL A 274 5.73 11.76 9.64
C VAL A 274 6.39 10.40 9.92
N LEU A 275 5.93 9.69 10.96
CA LEU A 275 6.45 8.36 11.32
C LEU A 275 5.63 7.24 10.67
N SER A 276 5.23 7.41 9.42
CA SER A 276 4.52 6.36 8.70
C SER A 276 5.34 5.05 8.68
N SER A 277 4.67 3.91 8.57
CA SER A 277 5.35 2.61 8.49
C SER A 277 6.35 2.55 7.33
N TYR A 278 6.13 3.34 6.27
CA TYR A 278 7.05 3.47 5.14
C TYR A 278 8.33 4.22 5.54
N VAL A 279 8.20 5.39 6.19
CA VAL A 279 9.37 6.18 6.66
C VAL A 279 10.23 5.36 7.63
N LEU A 280 9.61 4.68 8.60
CA LEU A 280 10.33 3.83 9.54
C LEU A 280 11.08 2.69 8.82
N LYS A 281 10.47 2.09 7.80
CA LYS A 281 11.11 1.04 7.00
C LYS A 281 12.25 1.58 6.14
N THR A 282 12.09 2.75 5.54
CA THR A 282 13.14 3.40 4.74
C THR A 282 14.35 3.76 5.60
N ALA A 283 14.13 4.30 6.80
CA ALA A 283 15.21 4.56 7.77
C ALA A 283 15.95 3.27 8.16
N LEU A 284 15.21 2.19 8.39
CA LEU A 284 15.82 0.87 8.64
C LEU A 284 16.68 0.41 7.46
N PHE A 285 16.21 0.56 6.21
CA PHE A 285 17.00 0.20 5.04
C PHE A 285 18.28 1.02 4.93
N SER A 286 18.22 2.34 5.17
CA SER A 286 19.41 3.18 5.17
C SER A 286 20.47 2.65 6.14
N LEU A 287 20.09 2.30 7.35
CA LEU A 287 21.02 1.79 8.36
C LEU A 287 21.53 0.37 8.05
N LEU A 288 20.65 -0.52 7.55
CA LEU A 288 21.05 -1.87 7.13
C LEU A 288 22.06 -1.86 5.97
N LEU A 289 21.99 -0.86 5.10
CA LEU A 289 22.89 -0.72 3.94
C LEU A 289 24.20 0.01 4.26
N GLN A 290 24.28 0.75 5.38
CA GLN A 290 25.46 1.53 5.76
C GLN A 290 26.46 0.79 6.66
N GLY A 291 26.03 -0.27 7.34
CA GLY A 291 26.84 -0.96 8.34
C GLY A 291 26.85 -2.49 8.21
N PRO A 292 27.70 -3.18 8.98
CA PRO A 292 27.74 -4.64 9.01
C PRO A 292 26.41 -5.21 9.54
N LEU A 293 25.93 -6.28 8.90
CA LEU A 293 24.67 -6.92 9.29
C LEU A 293 24.77 -7.65 10.63
N GLU A 294 25.99 -8.03 11.02
CA GLU A 294 26.31 -8.65 12.31
C GLU A 294 25.98 -7.75 13.49
N ALA A 295 26.05 -6.43 13.30
CA ALA A 295 25.68 -5.45 14.32
C ALA A 295 24.18 -5.46 14.65
N TRP A 296 23.37 -6.21 13.89
CA TRP A 296 21.94 -6.39 14.13
C TRP A 296 21.63 -7.67 14.91
N ASP A 297 22.59 -8.28 15.58
CA ASP A 297 22.32 -9.38 16.51
C ASP A 297 21.35 -8.97 17.64
N GLU A 298 20.59 -9.92 18.19
CA GLU A 298 19.57 -9.65 19.22
C GLU A 298 20.16 -9.01 20.48
N GLN A 299 21.41 -9.30 20.81
CA GLN A 299 22.08 -8.71 21.98
C GLN A 299 22.21 -7.18 21.90
N PHE A 300 22.23 -6.61 20.68
CA PHE A 300 22.37 -5.17 20.42
C PHE A 300 21.03 -4.48 20.15
N LEU A 301 19.91 -5.08 20.57
CA LEU A 301 18.57 -4.56 20.29
C LEU A 301 18.37 -3.10 20.73
N VAL A 302 18.94 -2.71 21.88
CA VAL A 302 18.74 -1.37 22.46
C VAL A 302 19.54 -0.34 21.66
N GLU A 303 20.80 -0.64 21.37
CA GLU A 303 21.73 0.15 20.59
C GLU A 303 21.18 0.36 19.17
N ARG A 304 20.72 -0.69 18.50
CA ARG A 304 20.11 -0.59 17.16
C ARG A 304 18.80 0.19 17.15
N LEU A 305 18.02 0.14 18.23
CA LEU A 305 16.82 0.96 18.35
C LEU A 305 17.17 2.44 18.52
N GLU A 306 18.20 2.75 19.32
CA GLU A 306 18.73 4.10 19.50
C GLU A 306 19.26 4.67 18.19
N ASP A 307 20.06 3.91 17.43
CA ASP A 307 20.57 4.32 16.12
C ASP A 307 19.43 4.65 15.14
N LEU A 308 18.35 3.86 15.13
CA LEU A 308 17.18 4.18 14.30
C LEU A 308 16.52 5.49 14.69
N VAL A 309 16.38 5.74 16.00
CA VAL A 309 15.75 6.97 16.50
C VAL A 309 16.62 8.19 16.21
N LEU A 310 17.94 8.08 16.40
CA LEU A 310 18.90 9.13 16.09
C LEU A 310 18.90 9.42 14.58
N TYR A 311 18.93 8.38 13.74
CA TYR A 311 18.86 8.54 12.29
C TYR A 311 17.55 9.22 11.85
N LEU A 312 16.41 8.81 12.41
CA LEU A 312 15.13 9.44 12.14
C LEU A 312 15.11 10.91 12.58
N ARG A 313 15.67 11.24 13.75
CA ARG A 313 15.80 12.62 14.21
C ARG A 313 16.65 13.45 13.25
N ASP A 314 17.76 12.91 12.77
CA ASP A 314 18.69 13.64 11.90
C ASP A 314 18.12 13.84 10.48
N CYS A 315 17.13 13.04 10.08
CA CYS A 315 16.41 13.18 8.81
C CYS A 315 15.20 14.13 8.86
N LEU A 316 14.71 14.48 10.05
CA LEU A 316 13.50 15.29 10.28
C LEU A 316 13.85 16.74 10.61
#